data_AF-A0A416WAJ9-F1
#
_entry.id   AF-A0A416WAJ9-F1
#
_cell.length_a   1.000
_cell.length_b   1.000
_cell.length_c   1.000
_cell.angle_alpha   90.00
_cell.angle_beta   90.00
_cell.angle_gamma   90.00
#
_symmetry.space_group_name_H-M   'P 1'
#
loop_
_entity.id
_entity.type
_entity.pdbx_description
1 polymer ?
#
loop_
_entity_poly.entity_id
_entity_poly.type
_entity_poly.pdbx_seq_one_letter_code
_entity_poly.pdbx_strand_id
1 'polypeptide(L)' 'MNKKKITLHIVIPILLTILSYFISISFIFKIPDPRGIGYIPETYYFAFKLAFGVCAVSSIISAILYVGNKKK' A
#
# COMPACT_ATOMS: atom_id res chain seq x y z
N MET A 1 12.83 -15.47 -14.04
CA MET A 1 12.27 -14.10 -13.99
C MET A 1 13.40 -13.13 -13.64
N ASN A 2 13.60 -12.06 -14.42
CA ASN A 2 14.75 -11.18 -14.21
C ASN A 2 14.64 -10.46 -12.86
N LYS A 3 15.70 -10.40 -12.04
CA LYS A 3 15.64 -9.89 -10.65
C LYS A 3 15.04 -8.47 -10.58
N LYS A 4 15.37 -7.61 -11.55
CA LYS A 4 14.81 -6.26 -11.70
C LYS A 4 13.28 -6.24 -11.85
N LYS A 5 12.69 -7.25 -12.52
CA LYS A 5 11.24 -7.36 -12.71
C LYS A 5 10.53 -7.78 -11.42
N ILE A 6 11.14 -8.67 -10.63
CA ILE A 6 10.61 -9.05 -9.30
C ILE A 6 10.53 -7.82 -8.39
N THR A 7 11.61 -7.04 -8.34
CA THR A 7 11.65 -5.82 -7.52
C THR A 7 10.55 -4.82 -7.92
N LEU A 8 10.40 -4.55 -9.22
CA LEU A 8 9.47 -3.52 -9.69
C LEU A 8 8.00 -3.93 -9.56
N HIS A 9 7.69 -5.22 -9.73
CA HIS A 9 6.32 -5.72 -9.77
C HIS A 9 5.79 -6.29 -8.47
N ILE A 10 6.67 -6.62 -7.52
CA ILE A 10 6.27 -7.24 -6.24
C ILE A 10 6.75 -6.36 -5.09
N VAL A 11 8.05 -6.06 -5.04
CA VAL A 11 8.65 -5.37 -3.88
C VAL A 11 8.16 -3.92 -3.78
N ILE A 12 8.08 -3.19 -4.89
CA ILE A 12 7.63 -1.78 -4.90
C ILE A 12 6.16 -1.65 -4.45
N PRO A 13 5.17 -2.38 -5.01
CA PRO A 13 3.78 -2.34 -4.54
C PRO A 13 3.63 -2.66 -3.05
N ILE A 14 4.35 -3.68 -2.56
CA ILE A 14 4.29 -4.07 -1.14
C ILE A 14 4.84 -2.96 -0.24
N LEU A 15 5.99 -2.37 -0.59
CA LEU A 15 6.58 -1.24 0.14
C LEU A 15 5.63 -0.04 0.17
N LEU A 16 5.05 0.33 -0.97
CA LEU A 16 4.08 1.43 -1.07
C LEU A 16 2.83 1.18 -0.20
N THR A 17 2.37 -0.07 -0.15
CA THR A 17 1.22 -0.47 0.67
C THR A 17 1.51 -0.32 2.15
N ILE A 18 2.66 -0.81 2.61
CA ILE A 18 3.10 -0.68 4.01
C ILE A 18 3.26 0.80 4.37
N LEU A 19 3.91 1.58 3.52
CA LEU A 19 4.12 3.01 3.74
C LEU A 19 2.79 3.76 3.83
N SER A 20 1.85 3.44 2.92
CA SER A 20 0.51 4.03 2.90
C SER A 20 -0.29 3.70 4.17
N TYR A 21 -0.18 2.48 4.69
CA TYR A 21 -0.81 2.10 5.94
C TYR A 21 -0.28 2.93 7.12
N PHE A 22 1.05 3.04 7.26
CA PHE A 22 1.68 3.84 8.31
C PHE A 22 1.35 5.32 8.22
N ILE A 23 1.34 5.89 7.02
CA ILE A 23 0.96 7.29 6.80
C ILE A 23 -0.51 7.51 7.17
N SER A 24 -1.38 6.56 6.83
CA SER A 24 -2.81 6.67 7.12
C SER A 24 -3.13 6.74 8.61
N ILE A 25 -2.57 5.81 9.39
CA ILE A 25 -2.77 5.77 10.85
C ILE A 25 -2.09 6.95 11.57
N SER A 26 -1.05 7.55 10.97
CA SER A 26 -0.26 8.59 11.62
C SER A 26 -0.74 10.01 11.29
N PHE A 27 -1.25 10.25 10.08
CA PHE A 27 -1.51 11.60 9.58
C PHE A 27 -2.91 11.82 9.02
N ILE A 28 -3.54 10.81 8.41
CA ILE A 28 -4.80 11.01 7.67
C ILE A 28 -6.01 10.80 8.57
N PHE A 29 -6.02 9.70 9.32
CA PHE A 29 -7.18 9.32 10.12
C PHE A 29 -6.69 8.69 11.41
N LYS A 30 -6.57 9.52 12.45
CA LYS A 30 -5.98 9.17 13.73
C LYS A 30 -6.99 9.44 14.84
N ILE A 31 -7.69 8.40 15.29
CA ILE A 31 -8.62 8.53 16.41
C ILE A 31 -8.06 7.75 17.60
N PRO A 32 -7.56 8.44 18.64
CA PRO A 32 -6.97 7.78 19.82
C PRO A 32 -8.02 6.98 20.58
N ASP A 33 -7.64 5.81 21.09
CA ASP A 33 -8.51 5.00 21.93
C ASP A 33 -8.67 5.67 23.31
N PRO A 34 -9.91 5.97 23.76
CA PRO A 34 -10.15 6.56 25.08
C PRO A 34 -9.69 5.66 26.26
N ARG A 35 -9.38 4.38 26.01
CA ARG A 35 -8.89 3.41 27.01
C ARG A 35 -7.37 3.43 27.17
N GLY A 36 -6.67 4.29 26.44
CA GLY A 36 -5.30 4.70 26.75
C GLY A 36 -4.19 4.01 25.92
N ILE A 37 -4.51 3.06 25.04
CA ILE A 37 -3.49 2.44 24.18
C ILE A 37 -3.96 2.34 22.72
N GLY A 38 -3.23 2.98 21.83
CA GLY A 38 -3.43 2.87 20.38
C GLY A 38 -4.57 3.71 19.83
N TYR A 39 -5.13 3.25 18.73
CA TYR A 39 -6.25 3.89 18.03
C TYR A 39 -7.49 3.02 18.08
N ILE A 40 -8.66 3.60 17.91
CA ILE A 40 -9.89 2.81 17.80
C ILE A 40 -9.86 1.93 16.53
N PRO A 41 -10.55 0.78 16.51
CA PRO A 41 -10.56 -0.17 15.38
C PRO A 41 -10.85 0.48 14.01
N GLU A 42 -11.69 1.51 13.99
CA GLU A 42 -12.08 2.27 12.80
C GLU A 42 -10.87 2.94 12.13
N THR A 43 -9.88 3.36 12.92
CA THR A 43 -8.63 3.95 12.41
C THR A 43 -7.83 2.93 11.61
N TYR A 44 -7.64 1.74 12.16
CA TYR A 44 -6.91 0.67 11.50
C TYR A 44 -7.66 0.15 10.27
N TYR A 45 -8.99 0.03 10.36
CA TYR A 45 -9.82 -0.42 9.24
C TYR A 45 -9.80 0.56 8.06
N PHE A 46 -9.88 1.87 8.34
CA PHE A 46 -9.76 2.89 7.31
C PHE A 46 -8.37 2.85 6.65
N ALA A 47 -7.31 2.82 7.47
CA ALA A 47 -5.94 2.73 6.97
C ALA A 47 -5.71 1.47 6.13
N PHE A 48 -6.29 0.33 6.53
CA PHE A 48 -6.24 -0.90 5.77
C PHE A 48 -6.93 -0.75 4.40
N LYS A 49 -8.14 -0.18 4.34
CA LYS A 49 -8.83 0.07 3.07
C LYS A 49 -8.03 0.96 2.14
N LEU A 50 -7.45 2.04 2.66
CA LEU A 50 -6.65 2.97 1.86
C LEU A 50 -5.39 2.28 1.32
N ALA A 51 -4.65 1.58 2.20
CA ALA A 51 -3.46 0.83 1.82
C ALA A 51 -3.77 -0.23 0.76
N PHE A 52 -4.90 -0.94 0.89
CA PHE A 52 -5.34 -1.92 -0.10
C PHE A 52 -5.66 -1.27 -1.45
N GLY A 53 -6.25 -0.08 -1.45
CA GLY A 53 -6.44 0.72 -2.66
C GLY A 53 -5.10 1.10 -3.33
N VAL A 54 -4.12 1.54 -2.54
CA VAL A 54 -2.76 1.84 -3.04
C VAL A 54 -2.09 0.60 -3.60
N CYS A 55 -2.24 -0.56 -2.96
CA CYS A 55 -1.76 -1.84 -3.45
C CYS A 55 -2.37 -2.16 -4.83
N ALA A 56 -3.70 -2.08 -4.96
CA ALA A 56 -4.41 -2.37 -6.20
C ALA A 56 -3.94 -1.45 -7.34
N VAL A 57 -3.88 -0.14 -7.11
CA VAL A 57 -3.45 0.84 -8.13
C VAL A 57 -1.99 0.61 -8.52
N SER A 58 -1.10 0.41 -7.54
CA SER A 58 0.32 0.17 -7.80
C SER A 58 0.55 -1.14 -8.56
N SER A 59 -0.18 -2.21 -8.23
CA SER A 59 -0.16 -3.47 -8.97
C SER A 59 -0.64 -3.34 -10.41
N ILE A 60 -1.71 -2.56 -10.67
CA ILE A 60 -2.21 -2.31 -12.03
C ILE A 60 -1.17 -1.56 -12.86
N ILE A 61 -0.61 -0.45 -12.34
CA ILE A 61 0.44 0.31 -13.02
C ILE A 61 1.63 -0.60 -13.33
N SER A 62 2.01 -1.44 -12.37
CA SER A 62 3.09 -2.39 -12.54
C SER A 62 2.80 -3.41 -13.63
N ALA A 63 1.58 -3.95 -13.70
CA ALA A 63 1.16 -4.86 -14.76
C ALA A 63 1.19 -4.18 -16.15
N ILE A 64 0.71 -2.93 -16.25
CA ILE A 64 0.77 -2.15 -17.50
C ILE A 64 2.22 -1.96 -17.95
N LEU A 65 3.11 -1.55 -17.04
CA LEU A 65 4.54 -1.40 -17.32
C LEU A 65 5.18 -2.74 -17.75
N TYR A 66 4.79 -3.86 -17.14
CA TYR A 66 5.28 -5.17 -17.54
C TYR A 66 4.88 -5.53 -18.97
N VAL A 67 3.59 -5.36 -19.32
CA VAL A 67 3.05 -5.69 -20.64
C VAL A 67 3.59 -4.75 -21.71
N GLY A 68 3.63 -3.44 -21.44
CA GLY A 68 4.16 -2.44 -22.37
C GLY A 68 5.64 -2.64 -22.70
N ASN A 69 6.44 -3.05 -21.71
CA ASN A 69 7.87 -3.30 -21.89
C ASN A 69 8.18 -4.68 -22.53
N LYS A 70 7.16 -5.52 -22.74
CA LYS A 70 7.26 -6.79 -23.47
C LYS A 70 7.00 -6.64 -24.97
N LYS A 71 6.39 -5.52 -25.38
CA LYS A 71 6.08 -5.19 -26.79
C LYS A 71 7.15 -4.31 -27.45
N LYS A 72 8.11 -3.78 -26.68
CA LYS A 72 9.37 -3.21 -27.17
C LYS A 72 10.43 -4.30 -27.19
#